data_AF-A0A2D9CHG5-F1
#
_entry.id   AF-A0A2D9CHG5-F1
#
_cell.length_a   1.000
_cell.length_b   1.000
_cell.length_c   1.000
_cell.angle_alpha   90.00
_cell.angle_beta   90.00
_cell.angle_gamma   90.00
#
_symmetry.space_group_name_H-M   'P 1'
#
loop_
_entity.id
_entity.type
_entity.pdbx_description
1 polymer ?
#
loop_
_entity_poly.entity_id
_entity_poly.type
_entity_poly.pdbx_seq_one_letter_code
_entity_poly.pdbx_strand_id
1 'polypeptide(L)' 'MQSVKKNKGGGLNISSAKKAVAAPAGYHWMMDRGRYFLMKGDYKPHDKAVEKAEFKLVNH' A
#
# COMPACT_ATOMS: atom_id res chain seq x y z
N MET A 1 -6.01 11.94 -9.14
CA MET A 1 -6.51 10.63 -8.64
C MET A 1 -7.90 10.85 -8.07
N GLN A 2 -8.94 10.31 -8.71
CA GLN A 2 -10.29 10.35 -8.13
C GLN A 2 -10.29 9.42 -6.91
N SER A 3 -10.47 9.98 -5.72
CA SER A 3 -10.78 9.21 -4.53
C SER A 3 -11.99 8.33 -4.81
N VAL A 4 -11.87 7.03 -4.52
CA VAL A 4 -12.97 6.07 -4.67
C VAL A 4 -14.09 6.55 -3.75
N LYS A 5 -15.00 7.35 -4.30
CA LYS A 5 -16.13 7.93 -3.59
C LYS A 5 -17.08 6.77 -3.29
N LYS A 6 -17.03 6.32 -2.02
CA LYS A 6 -18.06 5.59 -1.29
C LYS A 6 -18.85 4.61 -2.17
N ASN A 7 -18.41 3.35 -2.23
CA ASN A 7 -19.17 2.30 -2.91
C ASN A 7 -20.57 2.20 -2.28
N LYS A 8 -21.59 2.59 -3.05
CA LYS A 8 -23.01 2.39 -2.72
C LYS A 8 -23.26 0.88 -2.65
N GLY A 9 -23.18 0.29 -1.46
CA GLY A 9 -23.50 -1.13 -1.29
C GLY A 9 -23.06 -1.80 0.01
N GLY A 10 -22.13 -1.22 0.78
CA GLY A 10 -21.77 -1.82 2.08
C GLY A 10 -20.60 -1.11 2.77
N GLY A 11 -20.92 -0.44 3.89
CA GLY A 11 -20.11 -0.26 5.11
C GLY A 11 -18.68 0.27 5.09
N LEU A 12 -17.98 0.39 3.96
CA LEU A 12 -16.54 0.63 4.00
C LEU A 12 -16.24 2.12 4.24
N ASN A 13 -15.81 2.48 5.46
CA ASN A 13 -15.37 3.84 5.79
C ASN A 13 -13.85 3.96 5.63
N ILE A 14 -13.43 4.83 4.71
CA ILE A 14 -12.03 5.10 4.44
C ILE A 14 -11.59 6.26 5.32
N SER A 15 -10.60 6.03 6.18
CA SER A 15 -9.99 7.08 7.01
C SER A 15 -9.03 7.95 6.19
N SER A 16 -8.86 9.21 6.63
CA SER A 16 -7.76 10.05 6.17
C SER A 16 -6.40 9.60 6.72
N ALA A 17 -6.40 8.83 7.81
CA ALA A 17 -5.20 8.27 8.40
C ALA A 17 -4.54 7.23 7.48
N LYS A 18 -3.22 7.26 7.45
CA LYS A 18 -2.37 6.30 6.75
C LYS A 18 -1.56 5.47 7.73
N LYS A 19 -1.21 4.25 7.33
CA LYS A 19 -0.28 3.39 8.06
C LYS A 19 0.81 2.89 7.12
N ALA A 20 2.06 3.07 7.52
CA ALA A 20 3.22 2.49 6.85
C ALA A 20 3.43 1.05 7.31
N VAL A 21 3.63 0.14 6.37
CA VAL A 21 3.79 -1.30 6.62
C VAL A 21 5.14 -1.75 6.06
N ALA A 22 5.96 -2.35 6.91
CA ALA A 22 7.21 -2.98 6.49
C ALA A 22 6.93 -4.21 5.61
N ALA A 23 7.84 -4.53 4.70
CA ALA A 23 7.72 -5.75 3.92
C ALA A 23 7.82 -6.99 4.84
N PRO A 24 7.10 -8.08 4.55
CA PRO A 24 7.31 -9.36 5.19
C PRO A 24 8.75 -9.86 5.02
N ALA A 25 9.20 -10.70 5.95
CA ALA A 25 10.55 -11.28 5.90
C ALA A 25 10.76 -12.06 4.58
N GLY A 26 11.93 -11.86 3.97
CA GLY A 26 12.28 -12.46 2.68
C GLY A 26 11.64 -11.78 1.47
N TYR A 27 11.08 -10.57 1.64
CA TYR A 27 10.53 -9.76 0.57
C TYR A 27 10.86 -8.26 0.74
N HIS A 28 10.71 -7.49 -0.33
CA HIS A 28 10.74 -6.03 -0.31
C HIS A 28 9.61 -5.42 -1.14
N TRP A 29 9.25 -4.18 -0.79
CA TRP A 29 8.22 -3.43 -1.52
C TRP A 29 8.78 -2.75 -2.75
N MET A 30 7.98 -2.73 -3.80
CA MET A 30 8.17 -1.93 -5.00
C MET A 30 6.89 -1.15 -5.28
N MET A 31 6.99 0.16 -5.58
CA MET A 31 5.85 0.96 -5.97
C MET A 31 5.90 1.30 -7.46
N ASP A 32 4.91 0.86 -8.23
CA ASP A 32 4.80 1.22 -9.64
C ASP A 32 3.38 1.63 -10.01
N ARG A 33 3.27 2.78 -10.68
CA ARG A 33 1.98 3.35 -11.15
C ARG A 33 0.87 3.34 -10.08
N GLY A 34 1.23 3.67 -8.83
CA GLY A 34 0.28 3.76 -7.71
C GLY A 34 -0.14 2.43 -7.09
N ARG A 35 0.54 1.33 -7.41
CA ARG A 35 0.33 0.01 -6.80
C ARG A 35 1.61 -0.47 -6.13
N TYR A 36 1.45 -1.15 -5.00
CA TYR A 36 2.55 -1.83 -4.33
C TYR A 36 2.64 -3.28 -4.81
N PHE A 37 3.85 -3.72 -5.11
CA PHE A 37 4.21 -5.07 -5.48
C PHE A 37 5.18 -5.62 -4.43
N LEU A 38 5.09 -6.93 -4.20
CA LEU A 38 5.95 -7.63 -3.28
C LEU A 38 6.98 -8.45 -4.07
N MET A 39 8.25 -8.12 -3.91
CA MET A 39 9.38 -8.75 -4.59
C MET A 39 10.10 -9.69 -3.63
N LYS A 40 10.45 -10.90 -4.07
CA LYS A 40 11.16 -11.87 -3.21
C LYS A 40 12.63 -11.48 -3.05
N GLY A 41 13.13 -11.60 -1.83
CA GLY A 41 14.50 -11.29 -1.42
C GLY A 41 14.61 -10.02 -0.59
N ASP A 42 15.79 -9.80 -0.04
CA ASP A 42 16.09 -8.64 0.80
C ASP A 42 15.93 -7.32 0.05
N TYR A 43 15.74 -6.24 0.80
CA TYR A 43 15.66 -4.90 0.23
C TYR A 43 16.94 -4.55 -0.52
N LYS A 44 16.76 -4.13 -1.78
CA LYS A 44 17.83 -3.56 -2.59
C LYS A 44 17.36 -2.23 -3.15
N PRO A 45 18.12 -1.14 -3.00
CA PRO A 45 17.75 0.14 -3.58
C PRO A 45 17.76 0.02 -5.10
N HIS A 46 16.61 0.31 -5.71
CA HIS A 46 16.45 0.39 -7.16
C HIS A 46 15.36 1.41 -7.50
N ASP A 47 15.27 1.80 -8.77
CA ASP A 47 14.21 2.67 -9.25
C ASP A 47 12.87 1.98 -8.97
N LYS A 48 12.01 2.57 -8.13
CA LYS A 48 10.76 2.04 -7.57
C LYS A 48 10.82 1.20 -6.27
N ALA A 49 12.00 0.89 -5.73
CA ALA A 49 12.08 0.26 -4.41
C ALA A 49 11.56 1.23 -3.34
N VAL A 50 10.78 0.73 -2.39
CA VAL A 50 10.35 1.52 -1.23
C VAL A 50 10.57 0.70 0.04
N GLU A 51 11.00 1.35 1.12
CA GLU A 51 11.26 0.64 2.38
C GLU A 51 9.95 0.17 3.05
N LYS A 52 8.88 0.97 2.91
CA LYS A 52 7.56 0.71 3.50
C LYS A 52 6.47 1.11 2.53
N ALA A 53 5.37 0.36 2.52
CA ALA A 53 4.17 0.68 1.76
C ALA A 53 3.17 1.44 2.63
N GLU A 54 2.57 2.52 2.12
CA GLU A 54 1.57 3.32 2.82
C GLU A 54 0.15 2.94 2.39
N PHE A 55 -0.69 2.59 3.37
CA PHE A 55 -2.09 2.25 3.12
C PHE A 55 -3.02 3.21 3.85
N LYS A 56 -4.13 3.59 3.21
CA LYS A 56 -5.25 4.20 3.93
C LYS A 56 -5.94 3.14 4.77
N LEU A 57 -6.28 3.50 5.99
CA LEU A 57 -7.04 2.59 6.86
C LEU A 57 -8.51 2.57 6.44
N VAL A 58 -9.10 1.38 6.45
CA VAL A 58 -10.51 1.15 6.15
C VAL A 58 -11.10 0.27 7.24
N ASN A 59 -12.37 0.50 7.58
CA ASN A 59 -13.15 -0.38 8.45
C ASN A 59 -14.54 -0.61 7.84
N HIS A 60 -15.24 -1.63 8.35
CA HIS A 60 -16.58 -2.02 7.95
C HIS A 60 -17.61 -1.60 9.00
#